data_AF-A0A3D2F6B6-F1
#
_entry.id   AF-A0A3D2F6B6-F1
#
_cell.length_a   1.000
_cell.length_b   1.000
_cell.length_c   1.000
_cell.angle_alpha   90.00
_cell.angle_beta   90.00
_cell.angle_gamma   90.00
#
_symmetry.space_group_name_H-M   'P 1'
#
loop_
_entity.id
_entity.type
_entity.pdbx_description
1 polymer ?
#
loop_
_entity_poly.entity_id
_entity_poly.type
_entity_poly.pdbx_seq_one_letter_code
_entity_poly.pdbx_strand_id
1 'polypeptide(L)'
;YLPGVDRDGRTEYDAVHIPGARFFDIDDVSDGRSDLPHMVPPIEKFMSRVRAMGVGDGHQIVVYDGSGLFSAARVWWLFRLMGQDNIAVLDGGLAKW
;
A
#
# COMPACT_ATOMS: atom_id res chain seq x y z
N TYR A 1 4.49 1.12 6.97
CA TYR A 1 5.94 1.45 7.04
C TYR A 1 6.75 0.17 7.10
N LEU A 2 8.08 0.21 7.34
CA LEU A 2 8.84 -1.01 7.66
C LEU A 2 8.38 -1.60 9.01
N PRO A 3 8.54 -2.91 9.22
CA PRO A 3 8.27 -3.51 10.53
C PRO A 3 9.18 -2.89 11.60
N GLY A 4 8.62 -2.64 12.80
CA GLY A 4 9.39 -2.16 13.96
C GLY A 4 9.72 -0.66 13.94
N VAL A 5 9.24 0.08 12.94
CA VAL A 5 9.23 1.55 12.98
C VAL A 5 8.01 1.98 13.79
N ASP A 6 8.20 2.69 14.90
CA ASP A 6 7.13 3.22 15.76
C ASP A 6 6.44 4.42 15.09
N ARG A 7 5.72 4.13 14.00
CA ARG A 7 4.97 5.10 13.21
C ARG A 7 3.58 4.56 12.93
N ASP A 8 2.59 5.39 13.21
CA ASP A 8 1.20 5.10 12.90
C ASP A 8 0.84 5.67 11.53
N GLY A 9 0.90 4.81 10.51
CA GLY A 9 0.58 5.20 9.14
C GLY A 9 -0.85 5.69 8.96
N ARG A 10 -1.80 5.21 9.78
CA ARG A 10 -3.20 5.64 9.69
C ARG A 10 -3.36 7.06 10.22
N THR A 11 -2.82 7.33 11.41
CA THR A 11 -2.86 8.68 11.99
C THR A 11 -2.15 9.69 11.09
N GLU A 12 -1.02 9.32 10.49
CA GLU A 12 -0.31 10.20 9.55
C GLU A 12 -1.10 10.47 8.27
N TYR A 13 -1.73 9.45 7.69
CA TYR A 13 -2.60 9.62 6.54
C TYR A 13 -3.81 10.51 6.87
N ASP A 14 -4.46 10.31 8.02
CA ASP A 14 -5.61 11.11 8.44
C ASP A 14 -5.21 12.58 8.68
N ALA A 15 -3.97 12.84 9.10
CA ALA A 15 -3.44 14.20 9.26
C ALA A 15 -3.14 14.89 7.93
N VAL A 16 -2.51 14.18 6.98
CA VAL A 16 -2.19 14.71 5.65
C VAL A 16 -2.10 13.61 4.60
N HIS A 17 -2.85 13.78 3.52
CA HIS A 17 -2.81 12.88 2.36
C HIS A 17 -3.17 13.63 1.08
N ILE A 18 -2.78 13.08 -0.06
CA ILE A 18 -3.18 13.57 -1.38
C ILE A 18 -4.72 13.46 -1.51
N PRO A 19 -5.44 14.52 -1.91
CA PRO A 19 -6.90 14.48 -2.05
C PRO A 19 -7.37 13.30 -2.91
N GLY A 20 -8.32 12.52 -2.38
CA GLY A 20 -8.87 11.34 -3.07
C GLY A 20 -8.01 10.08 -2.98
N ALA A 21 -6.81 10.14 -2.38
CA ALA A 21 -6.01 8.94 -2.08
C ALA A 21 -6.78 8.00 -1.15
N ARG A 22 -6.44 6.71 -1.18
CA ARG A 22 -6.95 5.69 -0.26
C ARG A 22 -5.80 5.17 0.61
N PHE A 23 -6.05 4.97 1.89
CA PHE A 23 -5.06 4.37 2.79
C PHE A 23 -4.90 2.88 2.51
N PHE A 24 -3.67 2.44 2.25
CA PHE A 24 -3.32 1.03 2.10
C PHE A 24 -2.55 0.58 3.35
N ASP A 25 -3.19 -0.26 4.15
CA ASP A 25 -2.61 -0.80 5.37
C ASP A 25 -1.75 -2.04 5.05
N ILE A 26 -0.43 -1.91 5.10
CA ILE A 26 0.49 -3.03 4.81
C ILE A 26 0.41 -4.10 5.90
N ASP A 27 0.14 -3.71 7.14
CA ASP A 27 0.05 -4.64 8.27
C ASP A 27 -1.20 -5.50 8.11
N ASP A 28 -2.36 -4.90 7.79
CA ASP A 28 -3.57 -5.66 7.46
C ASP A 28 -3.40 -6.42 6.13
N VAL A 29 -2.77 -5.85 5.10
CA VAL A 29 -2.55 -6.53 3.80
C VAL A 29 -1.25 -7.38 3.81
N SER A 30 -1.06 -8.14 4.88
CA SER A 30 0.01 -9.13 5.05
C SER A 30 -0.53 -10.51 5.46
N ASP A 31 0.29 -11.56 5.34
CA ASP A 31 -0.04 -12.89 5.85
C ASP A 31 0.21 -13.00 7.37
N GLY A 32 -0.85 -12.78 8.14
CA GLY A 32 -0.82 -12.89 9.60
C GLY A 32 -0.69 -14.31 10.15
N ARG A 33 -0.56 -15.34 9.30
CA ARG A 33 -0.23 -16.71 9.74
C ARG A 33 1.28 -16.91 9.90
N SER A 34 2.09 -16.00 9.37
CA SER A 34 3.54 -16.05 9.50
C SER A 34 3.98 -15.34 10.78
N ASP A 35 5.01 -15.88 11.44
CA ASP A 35 5.72 -15.19 12.51
C ASP A 35 6.61 -14.05 11.98
N LEU A 36 6.76 -13.95 10.66
CA LEU A 36 7.50 -12.88 9.99
C LEU A 36 6.54 -11.75 9.57
N PRO A 37 6.94 -10.48 9.73
CA PRO A 37 6.11 -9.34 9.35
C PRO A 37 6.07 -9.16 7.83
N HIS A 38 4.98 -8.55 7.34
CA HIS A 38 4.82 -8.07 5.94
C HIS A 38 5.00 -9.16 4.87
N MET A 39 4.74 -10.41 5.24
CA MET A 39 4.72 -11.53 4.30
C MET A 39 3.59 -11.38 3.29
N VAL A 40 3.79 -11.95 2.10
CA VAL A 40 2.82 -11.88 1.00
C VAL A 40 1.48 -12.45 1.48
N PRO A 41 0.39 -11.66 1.46
CA PRO A 41 -0.92 -12.13 1.91
C PRO A 41 -1.48 -13.22 0.98
N PRO A 42 -2.42 -14.05 1.46
CA PRO A 42 -3.26 -14.87 0.60
C PRO A 42 -3.95 -14.01 -0.46
N ILE A 43 -4.13 -14.57 -1.66
CA ILE A 43 -4.73 -13.87 -2.81
C ILE A 43 -6.13 -13.34 -2.44
N GLU A 44 -6.92 -14.14 -1.75
CA GLU A 44 -8.29 -13.82 -1.35
C GLU A 44 -8.33 -12.61 -0.40
N LYS A 45 -7.35 -12.53 0.53
CA LYS A 45 -7.21 -11.41 1.46
C LYS A 45 -6.85 -10.15 0.71
N PHE A 46 -5.83 -10.21 -0.15
CA PHE A 46 -5.42 -9.09 -0.99
C PHE A 46 -6.60 -8.56 -1.82
N MET A 47 -7.27 -9.44 -2.57
CA MET A 47 -8.40 -9.07 -3.42
C MET A 47 -9.57 -8.49 -2.62
N SER A 48 -9.88 -9.04 -1.44
CA SER A 48 -10.92 -8.51 -0.56
C SER A 48 -10.63 -7.08 -0.13
N ARG A 49 -9.39 -6.81 0.32
CA ARG A 49 -8.99 -5.46 0.79
C ARG A 49 -8.94 -4.45 -0.34
N VAL A 50 -8.36 -4.82 -1.47
CA VAL A 50 -8.27 -3.95 -2.66
C VAL A 50 -9.66 -3.56 -3.18
N ARG A 51 -10.60 -4.53 -3.25
CA ARG A 51 -12.00 -4.23 -3.63
C ARG A 51 -12.70 -3.33 -2.61
N ALA A 52 -12.47 -3.54 -1.31
CA ALA A 52 -13.05 -2.70 -0.27
C ALA A 52 -12.58 -1.23 -0.35
N MET A 53 -11.39 -0.99 -0.90
CA MET A 53 -10.88 0.36 -1.20
C MET A 53 -11.49 0.98 -2.48
N GLY A 54 -12.32 0.24 -3.21
CA GLY A 54 -12.88 0.67 -4.49
C GLY A 54 -11.89 0.58 -5.66
N VAL A 55 -10.79 -0.16 -5.49
CA VAL A 55 -9.82 -0.42 -6.55
C VAL A 55 -10.28 -1.68 -7.30
N GLY A 56 -10.53 -1.51 -8.60
CA GLY A 56 -11.00 -2.58 -9.48
C GLY A 56 -10.22 -2.63 -10.78
N ASP A 57 -10.63 -3.55 -11.64
CA ASP A 57 -9.98 -3.81 -12.92
C ASP A 57 -10.05 -2.56 -13.82
N GLY A 58 -8.98 -2.31 -14.59
CA GLY A 58 -8.90 -1.20 -15.54
C GLY A 58 -8.49 0.15 -14.93
N HIS A 59 -8.40 0.28 -13.60
CA HIS A 59 -7.86 1.48 -12.97
C HIS A 59 -6.34 1.59 -13.16
N GLN A 60 -5.86 2.83 -13.36
CA GLN A 60 -4.46 3.14 -13.15
C GLN A 60 -4.23 3.38 -11.66
N ILE A 61 -3.31 2.61 -11.07
CA ILE A 61 -2.98 2.71 -9.65
C ILE A 61 -1.71 3.56 -9.51
N VAL A 62 -1.75 4.56 -8.63
CA VAL A 62 -0.56 5.32 -8.23
C VAL A 62 -0.38 5.14 -6.73
N VAL A 63 0.79 4.63 -6.34
CA VAL A 63 1.14 4.42 -4.92
C VAL A 63 2.19 5.45 -4.50
N TYR A 64 2.09 5.90 -3.26
CA TYR A 64 3.05 6.80 -2.64
C TYR A 64 3.18 6.44 -1.15
N ASP A 65 4.21 6.97 -0.50
CA ASP A 65 4.31 6.95 0.94
C ASP A 65 4.78 8.30 1.48
N GLY A 66 4.66 8.47 2.80
CA GLY A 66 5.06 9.71 3.49
C GLY A 66 6.58 9.90 3.61
N SER A 67 7.39 8.93 3.17
CA SER A 67 8.85 8.96 3.25
C SER A 67 9.53 8.97 1.86
N GLY A 68 8.76 9.22 0.79
CA GLY A 68 9.23 9.22 -0.59
C GLY A 68 9.09 7.83 -1.23
N LEU A 69 10.12 6.99 -1.07
CA LEU A 69 10.21 5.65 -1.68
C LEU A 69 10.70 4.62 -0.65
N PHE A 70 9.78 4.17 0.20
CA PHE A 70 10.08 3.17 1.24
C PHE A 70 9.05 2.05 1.23
N SER A 71 7.83 2.32 1.69
CA SER A 71 6.74 1.33 1.67
C SER A 71 6.02 1.28 0.32
N ALA A 72 6.03 2.34 -0.48
CA ALA A 72 5.34 2.41 -1.77
C ALA A 72 5.86 1.35 -2.76
N ALA A 73 7.17 1.10 -2.78
CA ALA A 73 7.78 0.07 -3.63
C ALA A 73 7.28 -1.34 -3.31
N ARG A 74 7.05 -1.66 -2.03
CA ARG A 74 6.49 -2.95 -1.58
C ARG A 74 5.06 -3.13 -2.06
N VAL A 75 4.25 -2.07 -2.02
CA VAL A 75 2.87 -2.09 -2.52
C VAL A 75 2.88 -2.24 -4.04
N TRP A 76 3.70 -1.45 -4.75
CA TRP A 76 3.87 -1.59 -6.20
C TRP A 76 4.22 -3.02 -6.60
N TRP A 77 5.22 -3.61 -5.96
CA TRP A 77 5.63 -4.99 -6.22
C TRP A 77 4.51 -6.00 -5.91
N LEU A 78 3.75 -5.79 -4.83
CA LEU A 78 2.64 -6.69 -4.46
C LEU A 78 1.56 -6.72 -5.53
N PHE A 79 1.16 -5.56 -6.04
CA PHE A 79 0.16 -5.48 -7.11
C PHE A 79 0.64 -6.17 -8.39
N ARG A 80 1.91 -5.99 -8.75
CA ARG A 80 2.50 -6.71 -9.89
C ARG A 80 2.54 -8.22 -9.68
N LEU A 81 2.89 -8.67 -8.48
CA LEU A 81 2.84 -10.08 -8.11
C LEU A 81 1.43 -10.66 -8.27
N MET A 82 0.40 -9.84 -8.01
CA MET A 82 -1.01 -10.20 -8.15
C MET A 82 -1.55 -10.00 -9.58
N GLY A 83 -0.70 -9.68 -10.55
CA GLY A 83 -1.06 -9.55 -11.97
C GLY A 83 -1.56 -8.16 -12.40
N GLN A 84 -1.48 -7.14 -11.54
CA GLN A 84 -1.84 -5.77 -11.89
C GLN A 84 -0.62 -5.02 -12.45
N ASP A 85 -0.58 -4.83 -13.77
CA ASP A 85 0.51 -4.13 -14.45
C ASP A 85 0.31 -2.61 -14.57
N ASN A 86 -0.94 -2.13 -14.54
CA ASN A 86 -1.24 -0.70 -14.60
C ASN A 86 -1.08 -0.04 -13.22
N ILE A 87 0.17 0.03 -12.77
CA ILE A 87 0.56 0.59 -11.48
C ILE A 87 1.91 1.33 -11.55
N ALA A 88 1.98 2.50 -10.90
CA ALA A 88 3.16 3.34 -10.81
C ALA A 88 3.41 3.81 -9.38
N VAL A 89 4.66 4.19 -9.08
CA VAL A 89 5.03 4.86 -7.83
C VAL A 89 5.17 6.37 -8.09
N LEU A 90 4.61 7.20 -7.22
CA LEU A 90 4.77 8.65 -7.27
C LEU A 90 6.20 9.03 -6.86
N ASP A 91 6.99 9.56 -7.81
CA ASP A 91 8.36 9.99 -7.52
C ASP A 91 8.39 11.15 -6.52
N GLY A 92 9.12 10.95 -5.41
CA GLY A 92 9.21 11.89 -4.29
C GLY A 92 8.14 11.75 -3.22
N GLY A 93 7.13 10.88 -3.43
CA GLY A 93 6.07 10.61 -2.46
C GLY A 93 5.32 11.86 -2.02
N LEU A 94 4.76 11.82 -0.81
CA LEU A 94 3.97 12.94 -0.26
C LEU A 94 4.79 14.22 -0.09
N ALA A 95 6.10 14.12 0.17
CA ALA A 95 6.94 15.27 0.45
C ALA A 95 7.17 16.20 -0.76
N LYS A 96 6.98 15.71 -1.99
CA LYS A 96 7.08 16.52 -3.22
C LYS A 96 5.73 16.92 -3.81
N TRP A 97 4.61 16.49 -3.22
CA TRP A 97 3.26 16.81 -3.66
C TRP A 97 2.79 18.14 -3.07
#